data_AF-A0A8I3PS85-F1
#
_entry.id   AF-A0A8I3PS85-F1
#
_cell.length_a   1.000
_cell.length_b   1.000
_cell.length_c   1.000
_cell.angle_alpha   90.00
_cell.angle_beta   90.00
_cell.angle_gamma   90.00
#
_symmetry.space_group_name_H-M   'P 1'
#
loop_
_entity.id
_entity.type
_entity.pdbx_description
1 polymer ?
#
loop_
_entity_poly.entity_id
_entity_poly.type
_entity_poly.pdbx_seq_one_letter_code
_entity_poly.pdbx_strand_id
1 'polypeptide(L)'
;MRRPNLQLRWAASLLPLGAAPDFPWRSLVRPRKRGPIKTLLVSPAPSQSPLWKAGGGSPPRRPNGNAGGAPCWLAIGYLHWFCQSRIGRWRRRKRPVGPSCRSSAGAMWSAGRGRAAGPALLGLLLTLLVPGSGAAKTGARLVTCGSVLKLFNTQHRVRLHSHDIKYGSGSGQQSVTGVEASDDANSYWRIRGGSEGGCPRGSPVRCGQAVRLTHVLTGKNLHTHHFPSPLSNNQEVSAFGEDGEGDDLDLWTVRCSGQHWEREAAVRFQHVGTSVFLSVTGEQYGSPIRGQHEVHGMPSANTHNTWKAMEGIFIKPSVDPSAGHDEL
;
A
#
# COMPACT_ATOMS: atom_id res chain seq x y z
N MET A 1 47.47 10.53 61.00
CA MET A 1 48.62 10.37 60.09
C MET A 1 48.73 8.91 59.66
N ARG A 2 48.91 8.68 58.36
CA ARG A 2 49.40 7.48 57.64
C ARG A 2 48.63 6.13 57.71
N ARG A 3 48.16 5.73 56.52
CA ARG A 3 47.73 4.43 55.94
C ARG A 3 48.81 3.31 56.08
N PRO A 4 48.53 1.99 55.89
CA PRO A 4 47.89 1.36 54.69
C PRO A 4 46.89 0.21 54.97
N ASN A 5 45.80 0.05 54.22
CA ASN A 5 45.61 -0.53 52.87
C ASN A 5 46.27 -1.91 52.65
N LEU A 6 45.56 -2.99 53.02
CA LEU A 6 45.85 -4.36 52.62
C LEU A 6 44.93 -4.76 51.45
N GLN A 7 45.55 -5.09 50.32
CA GLN A 7 44.89 -5.76 49.20
C GLN A 7 44.68 -7.25 49.53
N LEU A 8 43.44 -7.73 49.39
CA LEU A 8 43.14 -9.16 49.33
C LEU A 8 43.41 -9.68 47.92
N ARG A 9 44.35 -10.63 47.84
CA ARG A 9 44.61 -11.47 46.68
C ARG A 9 43.54 -12.55 46.58
N TRP A 10 42.84 -12.63 45.45
CA TRP A 10 42.04 -13.80 45.09
C TRP A 10 42.91 -14.77 44.30
N ALA A 11 43.12 -15.97 44.85
CA ALA A 11 43.76 -17.08 44.18
C ALA A 11 42.76 -17.75 43.23
N ALA A 12 43.12 -17.81 41.95
CA ALA A 12 42.41 -18.60 40.95
C ALA A 12 42.63 -20.09 41.21
N SER A 13 41.56 -20.82 41.48
CA SER A 13 41.56 -22.29 41.48
C SER A 13 40.95 -22.77 40.17
N LEU A 14 41.79 -23.41 39.36
CA LEU A 14 41.44 -24.11 38.14
C LEU A 14 40.68 -25.41 38.50
N LEU A 15 39.47 -25.57 37.98
CA LEU A 15 38.75 -26.84 37.94
C LEU A 15 38.73 -27.38 36.50
N PRO A 16 38.87 -28.70 36.29
CA PRO A 16 39.01 -29.30 34.97
C PRO A 16 37.65 -29.47 34.27
N LEU A 17 37.68 -29.28 32.94
CA LEU A 17 36.60 -29.58 32.00
C LEU A 17 36.29 -31.08 31.99
N GLY A 18 35.05 -31.43 32.32
CA GLY A 18 34.50 -32.78 32.18
C GLY A 18 34.25 -33.13 30.72
N ALA A 19 34.77 -34.29 30.33
CA ALA A 19 34.59 -34.92 29.02
C ALA A 19 33.16 -35.47 28.85
N ALA A 20 32.57 -35.24 27.68
CA ALA A 20 31.34 -35.91 27.23
C ALA A 20 31.69 -37.23 26.52
N PRO A 21 30.84 -38.27 26.62
CA PRO A 21 31.11 -39.58 26.02
C PRO A 21 30.77 -39.63 24.53
N ASP A 22 31.70 -40.20 23.75
CA ASP A 22 31.54 -40.61 22.36
C ASP A 22 30.71 -41.91 22.25
N PHE A 23 29.66 -41.90 21.41
CA PHE A 23 29.18 -43.13 20.75
C PHE A 23 28.69 -42.84 19.32
N PRO A 24 28.88 -43.77 18.36
CA PRO A 24 28.95 -43.47 16.93
C PRO A 24 27.72 -43.92 16.16
N TRP A 25 27.24 -43.09 15.23
CA TRP A 25 26.43 -43.56 14.10
C TRP A 25 27.00 -43.07 12.78
N ARG A 26 27.60 -44.01 12.05
CA ARG A 26 27.87 -43.91 10.62
C ARG A 26 26.58 -44.14 9.84
N SER A 27 26.38 -43.25 8.87
CA SER A 27 25.92 -43.49 7.48
C SER A 27 24.52 -44.07 7.22
N LEU A 28 23.63 -43.17 6.76
CA LEU A 28 22.75 -43.43 5.61
C LEU A 28 22.30 -42.12 4.95
N VAL A 29 23.22 -41.46 4.23
CA VAL A 29 22.86 -40.48 3.19
C VAL A 29 23.48 -40.96 1.89
N ARG A 30 22.63 -41.35 0.95
CA ARG A 30 23.04 -41.75 -0.40
C ARG A 30 23.51 -40.53 -1.19
N PRO A 31 24.71 -40.52 -1.78
CA PRO A 31 25.08 -39.49 -2.74
C PRO A 31 24.34 -39.74 -4.07
N ARG A 32 23.62 -38.72 -4.57
CA ARG A 32 23.17 -38.69 -5.97
C ARG A 32 24.41 -38.69 -6.86
N LYS A 33 24.62 -39.77 -7.63
CA LYS A 33 25.65 -39.85 -8.67
C LYS A 33 25.40 -38.72 -9.69
N ARG A 34 26.33 -37.77 -9.78
CA ARG A 34 26.49 -36.92 -10.97
C ARG A 34 27.12 -37.80 -12.05
N GLY A 35 26.44 -37.95 -13.18
CA GLY A 35 26.98 -38.61 -14.37
C GLY A 35 28.07 -37.76 -15.03
N PRO A 36 28.90 -38.35 -15.91
CA PRO A 36 29.98 -37.64 -16.58
C PRO A 36 29.44 -36.56 -17.53
N ILE A 37 29.99 -35.36 -17.41
CA ILE A 37 29.81 -34.25 -18.35
C ILE A 37 30.44 -34.68 -19.67
N LYS A 38 29.63 -34.93 -20.70
CA LYS A 38 30.12 -34.97 -22.08
C LYS A 38 30.40 -33.54 -22.52
N THR A 39 31.68 -33.22 -22.66
CA THR A 39 32.16 -32.06 -23.40
C THR A 39 31.73 -32.21 -24.86
N LEU A 40 30.62 -31.59 -25.25
CA LEU A 40 30.29 -31.35 -26.65
C LEU A 40 31.07 -30.11 -27.09
N LEU A 41 32.15 -30.35 -27.82
CA LEU A 41 32.79 -29.35 -28.68
C LEU A 41 31.75 -28.92 -29.73
N VAL A 42 31.12 -27.77 -29.50
CA VAL A 42 30.38 -27.05 -30.55
C VAL A 42 31.34 -25.98 -31.07
N SER A 43 31.78 -26.18 -32.31
CA SER A 43 32.57 -25.23 -33.08
C SER A 43 31.87 -23.86 -33.18
N PRO A 44 32.59 -22.74 -33.14
CA PRO A 44 32.01 -21.44 -33.36
C PRO A 44 31.63 -21.29 -34.85
N ALA A 45 30.34 -21.03 -35.11
CA ALA A 45 29.87 -20.56 -36.41
C ALA A 45 30.39 -19.12 -36.67
N PRO A 46 30.74 -18.79 -37.92
CA PRO A 46 31.42 -17.54 -38.24
C PRO A 46 30.52 -16.31 -38.11
N SER A 47 31.06 -15.27 -37.48
CA SER A 47 30.52 -13.92 -37.47
C SER A 47 30.53 -13.32 -38.88
N GLN A 48 29.34 -13.09 -39.44
CA GLN A 48 29.20 -12.19 -40.59
C GLN A 48 28.89 -10.79 -40.06
N SER A 49 29.92 -9.96 -40.02
CA SER A 49 29.81 -8.51 -39.93
C SER A 49 29.47 -7.94 -41.33
N PRO A 50 28.48 -7.04 -41.45
CA PRO A 50 28.33 -6.26 -42.67
C PRO A 50 29.44 -5.19 -42.72
N LEU A 51 30.37 -5.42 -43.64
CA LEU A 51 31.41 -4.51 -44.09
C LEU A 51 30.75 -3.28 -44.75
N TRP A 52 30.77 -2.13 -44.08
CA TRP A 52 30.49 -0.85 -44.74
C TRP A 52 31.75 -0.46 -45.53
N LYS A 53 31.67 -0.52 -46.86
CA LYS A 53 32.68 0.06 -47.75
C LYS A 53 32.55 1.58 -47.70
N ALA A 54 33.59 2.24 -47.21
CA ALA A 54 33.86 3.64 -47.50
C ALA A 54 34.14 3.78 -49.01
N GLY A 55 33.22 4.39 -49.74
CA GLY A 55 33.39 4.84 -51.12
C GLY A 55 33.34 6.36 -51.13
N GLY A 56 34.50 6.99 -51.35
CA GLY A 56 34.60 8.43 -51.58
C GLY A 56 33.98 8.82 -52.92
N GLY A 57 33.22 9.91 -52.89
CA GLY A 57 32.68 10.58 -54.06
C GLY A 57 32.34 12.03 -53.70
N SER A 58 33.21 12.95 -54.13
CA SER A 58 33.00 14.40 -54.05
C SER A 58 31.92 14.89 -55.04
N PRO A 59 31.36 16.10 -54.86
CA PRO A 59 30.01 16.45 -55.28
C PRO A 59 29.94 17.10 -56.66
N PRO A 60 28.76 17.14 -57.32
CA PRO A 60 28.52 18.07 -58.40
C PRO A 60 27.90 19.39 -57.89
N ARG A 61 28.23 20.42 -58.65
CA ARG A 61 28.05 21.85 -58.43
C ARG A 61 26.58 22.29 -58.54
N ARG A 62 26.27 23.40 -57.86
CA ARG A 62 25.11 24.27 -58.08
C ARG A 62 25.10 24.85 -59.50
N PRO A 63 23.93 25.34 -59.95
CA PRO A 63 23.87 26.62 -60.61
C PRO A 63 23.04 27.67 -59.83
N ASN A 64 23.42 28.91 -60.10
CA ASN A 64 22.96 30.19 -59.55
C ASN A 64 21.54 30.60 -59.97
N GLY A 65 20.98 31.51 -59.17
CA GLY A 65 19.93 32.48 -59.51
C GLY A 65 19.40 33.13 -58.21
N ASN A 66 19.98 34.23 -57.72
CA ASN A 66 19.55 35.64 -57.94
C ASN A 66 18.03 35.83 -57.86
N ALA A 67 17.43 36.81 -57.16
CA ALA A 67 17.91 38.01 -56.49
C ALA A 67 16.72 38.63 -55.70
N GLY A 68 17.02 39.61 -54.84
CA GLY A 68 16.06 40.55 -54.24
C GLY A 68 15.61 40.14 -52.84
N GLY A 69 15.81 40.89 -51.77
CA GLY A 69 15.92 42.35 -51.65
C GLY A 69 14.98 42.73 -50.50
N ALA A 70 15.57 43.18 -49.37
CA ALA A 70 14.86 43.73 -48.22
C ALA A 70 14.08 45.02 -48.62
N PRO A 71 13.16 45.60 -47.82
CA PRO A 71 13.46 46.03 -46.44
C PRO A 71 12.33 45.95 -45.41
N CYS A 72 12.75 46.06 -44.15
CA CYS A 72 11.96 46.54 -43.03
C CYS A 72 11.20 47.84 -43.37
N TRP A 73 9.93 47.90 -42.95
CA TRP A 73 9.25 49.15 -42.65
C TRP A 73 8.63 49.08 -41.26
N LEU A 74 9.07 50.03 -40.43
CA LEU A 74 8.42 50.49 -39.21
C LEU A 74 7.23 51.38 -39.59
N ALA A 75 6.07 51.14 -38.98
CA ALA A 75 5.00 52.12 -38.67
C ALA A 75 4.04 51.44 -37.68
N ILE A 76 4.08 51.76 -36.38
CA ILE A 76 3.32 52.84 -35.71
C ILE A 76 1.87 52.93 -36.22
N GLY A 77 0.93 52.56 -35.35
CA GLY A 77 -0.50 52.76 -35.58
C GLY A 77 -1.38 52.14 -34.51
N TYR A 78 -1.63 52.90 -33.44
CA TYR A 78 -2.71 52.69 -32.49
C TYR A 78 -4.05 52.43 -33.20
N LEU A 79 -4.85 51.44 -32.75
CA LEU A 79 -6.30 51.64 -32.64
C LEU A 79 -6.93 50.71 -31.59
N HIS A 80 -7.36 51.39 -30.54
CA HIS A 80 -8.40 51.07 -29.57
C HIS A 80 -9.50 50.12 -30.11
N TRP A 81 -9.76 49.01 -29.40
CA TRP A 81 -11.09 48.40 -29.44
C TRP A 81 -11.60 48.07 -28.04
N PHE A 82 -12.69 48.77 -27.71
CA PHE A 82 -13.64 48.50 -26.66
C PHE A 82 -14.26 47.11 -26.84
N CYS A 83 -14.34 46.34 -25.76
CA CYS A 83 -15.48 45.43 -25.58
C CYS A 83 -15.93 45.48 -24.12
N GLN A 84 -17.07 46.15 -23.92
CA GLN A 84 -17.73 46.31 -22.62
C GLN A 84 -18.39 45.00 -22.20
N SER A 85 -18.03 44.51 -21.03
CA SER A 85 -18.79 43.51 -20.29
C SER A 85 -20.12 44.13 -19.81
N ARG A 86 -21.24 43.66 -20.36
CA ARG A 86 -22.58 43.92 -19.83
C ARG A 86 -22.76 43.15 -18.52
N ILE A 87 -22.63 43.84 -17.38
CA ILE A 87 -23.17 43.38 -16.10
C ILE A 87 -24.42 44.21 -15.81
N GLY A 88 -25.57 43.57 -15.92
CA GLY A 88 -26.89 44.14 -15.60
C GLY A 88 -27.00 44.47 -14.12
N ARG A 89 -27.18 45.77 -13.84
CA ARG A 89 -27.43 46.36 -12.53
C ARG A 89 -28.91 46.19 -12.17
N TRP A 90 -29.25 45.27 -11.27
CA TRP A 90 -30.58 45.22 -10.64
C TRP A 90 -30.64 46.14 -9.42
N ARG A 91 -31.59 47.09 -9.46
CA ARG A 91 -31.86 48.10 -8.45
C ARG A 91 -32.42 47.48 -7.16
N ARG A 92 -31.82 47.85 -6.03
CA ARG A 92 -32.39 47.76 -4.67
C ARG A 92 -33.65 48.66 -4.57
N ARG A 93 -34.76 48.12 -4.09
CA ARG A 93 -35.85 48.89 -3.45
C ARG A 93 -35.94 48.51 -1.97
N LYS A 94 -36.14 49.53 -1.13
CA LYS A 94 -36.20 49.48 0.35
C LYS A 94 -37.64 49.25 0.85
N ARG A 95 -37.77 48.41 1.89
CA ARG A 95 -38.52 48.55 3.20
C ARG A 95 -40.07 48.73 3.18
N PRO A 96 -40.84 48.31 4.22
CA PRO A 96 -40.61 48.48 5.68
C PRO A 96 -40.69 47.19 6.54
N VAL A 97 -39.90 47.04 7.62
CA VAL A 97 -39.99 47.57 9.01
C VAL A 97 -41.20 47.00 9.80
N GLY A 98 -40.91 46.04 10.68
CA GLY A 98 -41.73 45.70 11.85
C GLY A 98 -40.88 45.92 13.12
N PRO A 99 -41.46 46.41 14.24
CA PRO A 99 -40.68 46.76 15.42
C PRO A 99 -40.52 45.63 16.45
N SER A 100 -39.33 45.68 17.05
CA SER A 100 -38.84 45.21 18.36
C SER A 100 -39.81 45.30 19.55
N CYS A 101 -39.67 44.36 20.51
CA CYS A 101 -39.33 44.57 21.94
C CYS A 101 -39.26 43.20 22.64
N ARG A 102 -38.13 42.68 23.14
CA ARG A 102 -37.34 42.95 24.37
C ARG A 102 -38.06 42.55 25.69
N SER A 103 -37.35 41.71 26.44
CA SER A 103 -37.60 41.19 27.79
C SER A 103 -37.98 42.24 28.84
N SER A 104 -38.68 41.83 29.90
CA SER A 104 -38.08 41.55 31.24
C SER A 104 -39.16 41.31 32.31
N ALA A 105 -38.89 40.29 33.14
CA ALA A 105 -39.07 40.19 34.59
C ALA A 105 -40.40 40.58 35.29
N GLY A 106 -40.84 39.65 36.13
CA GLY A 106 -41.41 39.98 37.45
C GLY A 106 -42.82 39.45 37.70
N ALA A 107 -42.94 38.40 38.50
CA ALA A 107 -43.70 38.40 39.76
C ALA A 107 -43.89 36.96 40.29
N MET A 108 -43.54 36.80 41.56
CA MET A 108 -43.80 35.65 42.45
C MET A 108 -45.32 35.47 42.71
N TRP A 109 -45.64 34.71 43.77
CA TRP A 109 -46.95 34.39 44.38
C TRP A 109 -47.52 33.08 43.84
N SER A 110 -47.94 32.08 44.62
CA SER A 110 -47.96 31.86 46.07
C SER A 110 -48.15 30.35 46.31
N ALA A 111 -47.90 29.93 47.55
CA ALA A 111 -47.97 28.56 48.03
C ALA A 111 -49.40 27.96 48.03
N GLY A 112 -49.48 26.63 47.82
CA GLY A 112 -50.68 25.82 48.06
C GLY A 112 -50.29 24.37 48.37
N ARG A 113 -50.70 23.89 49.54
CA ARG A 113 -50.37 22.58 50.17
C ARG A 113 -51.31 21.46 49.71
N GLY A 114 -50.83 20.21 49.79
CA GLY A 114 -51.64 18.97 49.96
C GLY A 114 -50.88 17.72 49.47
N ARG A 115 -50.24 16.91 50.33
CA ARG A 115 -50.73 15.64 50.98
C ARG A 115 -51.27 14.63 49.94
N ALA A 116 -50.94 13.33 49.88
CA ALA A 116 -50.43 12.31 50.82
C ALA A 116 -49.86 11.10 50.00
N ALA A 117 -48.75 10.45 50.38
CA ALA A 117 -48.61 9.17 51.12
C ALA A 117 -48.97 7.84 50.39
N GLY A 118 -47.92 7.13 49.91
CA GLY A 118 -47.66 5.66 49.97
C GLY A 118 -48.61 4.62 49.30
N PRO A 119 -48.28 3.31 49.35
CA PRO A 119 -47.13 2.65 48.72
C PRO A 119 -47.47 1.32 47.98
N ALA A 120 -46.48 0.80 47.24
CA ALA A 120 -46.18 -0.62 46.97
C ALA A 120 -46.94 -1.45 45.90
N LEU A 121 -46.11 -2.21 45.15
CA LEU A 121 -46.31 -3.52 44.50
C LEU A 121 -46.95 -3.62 43.10
N LEU A 122 -46.07 -3.73 42.09
CA LEU A 122 -46.05 -4.80 41.05
C LEU A 122 -44.70 -4.64 40.32
N GLY A 123 -43.77 -5.59 40.24
CA GLY A 123 -43.96 -6.99 39.88
C GLY A 123 -43.15 -7.24 38.60
N LEU A 124 -41.86 -7.56 38.76
CA LEU A 124 -41.00 -8.38 37.91
C LEU A 124 -41.47 -8.65 36.46
N LEU A 125 -41.04 -7.83 35.48
CA LEU A 125 -40.85 -8.28 34.08
C LEU A 125 -39.91 -7.34 33.32
N LEU A 126 -38.60 -7.50 33.53
CA LEU A 126 -37.60 -6.98 32.58
C LEU A 126 -36.44 -7.99 32.46
N THR A 127 -36.79 -9.24 32.18
CA THR A 127 -35.89 -10.17 31.53
C THR A 127 -35.92 -9.90 30.02
N LEU A 128 -34.74 -9.94 29.39
CA LEU A 128 -34.47 -9.86 27.95
C LEU A 128 -34.27 -8.46 27.33
N LEU A 129 -33.22 -7.78 27.77
CA LEU A 129 -32.38 -6.98 26.87
C LEU A 129 -30.91 -7.36 27.11
N VAL A 130 -30.59 -8.63 26.86
CA VAL A 130 -29.21 -8.97 26.50
C VAL A 130 -29.04 -8.45 25.08
N PRO A 131 -28.12 -7.50 24.80
CA PRO A 131 -27.74 -7.23 23.43
C PRO A 131 -27.24 -8.55 22.85
N GLY A 132 -28.02 -9.11 21.93
CA GLY A 132 -27.69 -10.34 21.25
C GLY A 132 -26.25 -10.21 20.75
N SER A 133 -25.38 -11.09 21.27
CA SER A 133 -24.07 -11.32 20.70
C SER A 133 -24.29 -11.48 19.21
N GLY A 134 -23.74 -10.54 18.44
CA GLY A 134 -23.94 -10.48 17.00
C GLY A 134 -23.74 -11.87 16.44
N ALA A 135 -24.76 -12.37 15.73
CA ALA A 135 -24.68 -13.60 14.99
C ALA A 135 -23.34 -13.59 14.26
N ALA A 136 -22.42 -14.47 14.67
CA ALA A 136 -21.20 -14.70 13.94
C ALA A 136 -21.65 -15.03 12.53
N LYS A 137 -21.39 -14.14 11.56
CA LYS A 137 -21.61 -14.39 10.14
C LYS A 137 -21.00 -15.75 9.87
N THR A 138 -21.84 -16.77 9.73
CA THR A 138 -21.42 -18.19 9.69
C THR A 138 -20.90 -18.55 8.31
N GLY A 139 -20.05 -17.67 7.76
CA GLY A 139 -19.57 -17.68 6.39
C GLY A 139 -18.69 -16.49 6.01
N ALA A 140 -18.20 -15.67 6.96
CA ALA A 140 -17.23 -14.63 6.64
C ALA A 140 -15.96 -15.25 6.05
N ARG A 141 -15.77 -15.14 4.74
CA ARG A 141 -14.62 -15.71 4.03
C ARG A 141 -13.40 -14.84 4.35
N LEU A 142 -12.55 -15.31 5.25
CA LEU A 142 -11.37 -14.55 5.70
C LEU A 142 -10.24 -14.59 4.65
N VAL A 143 -9.42 -13.54 4.65
CA VAL A 143 -8.11 -13.52 3.99
C VAL A 143 -7.08 -14.11 4.95
N THR A 144 -6.30 -15.06 4.45
CA THR A 144 -5.29 -15.79 5.23
C THR A 144 -3.90 -15.55 4.66
N CYS A 145 -2.90 -15.63 5.53
CA CYS A 145 -1.49 -15.57 5.15
C CYS A 145 -1.16 -16.66 4.11
N GLY A 146 -0.40 -16.29 3.09
CA GLY A 146 -0.06 -17.14 1.95
C GLY A 146 -1.10 -17.15 0.83
N SER A 147 -2.28 -16.54 1.02
CA SER A 147 -3.25 -16.34 -0.06
C SER A 147 -2.67 -15.45 -1.15
N VAL A 148 -3.13 -15.66 -2.38
CA VAL A 148 -2.77 -14.88 -3.56
C VAL A 148 -4.03 -14.23 -4.09
N LEU A 149 -4.05 -12.91 -4.23
CA LEU A 149 -5.25 -12.14 -4.54
C LEU A 149 -4.93 -10.89 -5.36
N LYS A 150 -5.96 -10.29 -5.94
CA LYS A 150 -5.89 -8.96 -6.54
C LYS A 150 -6.45 -7.93 -5.56
N LEU A 151 -5.78 -6.79 -5.45
CA LEU A 151 -6.26 -5.65 -4.67
C LEU A 151 -6.96 -4.67 -5.61
N PHE A 152 -8.27 -4.54 -5.45
CA PHE A 152 -9.11 -3.67 -6.27
C PHE A 152 -9.38 -2.35 -5.55
N ASN A 153 -9.01 -1.23 -6.15
CA ASN A 153 -9.32 0.10 -5.66
C ASN A 153 -10.78 0.45 -6.00
N THR A 154 -11.60 0.78 -5.01
CA THR A 154 -13.03 0.96 -5.22
C THR A 154 -13.39 2.28 -5.91
N GLN A 155 -12.56 3.31 -5.77
CA GLN A 155 -12.83 4.64 -6.31
C GLN A 155 -12.48 4.71 -7.80
N HIS A 156 -11.31 4.20 -8.17
CA HIS A 156 -10.80 4.29 -9.55
C HIS A 156 -11.02 3.02 -10.36
N ARG A 157 -11.54 1.95 -9.73
CA ARG A 157 -11.85 0.67 -10.37
C ARG A 157 -10.66 -0.01 -11.06
N VAL A 158 -9.47 0.18 -10.50
CA VAL A 158 -8.22 -0.44 -10.95
C VAL A 158 -7.72 -1.49 -9.97
N ARG A 159 -6.89 -2.41 -10.44
CA ARG A 159 -6.19 -3.42 -9.66
C ARG A 159 -4.73 -3.03 -9.47
N LEU A 160 -4.21 -3.25 -8.27
CA LEU A 160 -2.79 -3.08 -8.00
C LEU A 160 -1.98 -4.00 -8.91
N HIS A 161 -1.00 -3.44 -9.60
CA HIS A 161 -0.26 -4.08 -10.66
C HIS A 161 1.23 -3.70 -10.58
N SER A 162 2.10 -4.61 -11.03
CA SER A 162 3.52 -4.32 -11.22
C SER A 162 4.08 -5.14 -12.38
N HIS A 163 5.18 -4.71 -12.98
CA HIS A 163 5.77 -5.32 -14.17
C HIS A 163 7.26 -4.98 -14.22
N ASP A 164 8.03 -5.55 -15.16
CA ASP A 164 9.46 -5.29 -15.28
C ASP A 164 9.81 -3.97 -16.01
N ILE A 165 9.28 -2.86 -15.48
CA ILE A 165 9.58 -1.50 -15.90
C ILE A 165 9.86 -0.73 -14.62
N LYS A 166 10.85 0.16 -14.68
CA LYS A 166 11.31 0.95 -13.55
C LYS A 166 10.88 2.39 -13.71
N TYR A 167 10.74 3.10 -12.58
CA TYR A 167 10.57 4.54 -12.64
C TYR A 167 11.80 5.20 -13.27
N GLY A 168 11.57 6.21 -14.11
CA GLY A 168 12.64 7.07 -14.66
C GLY A 168 13.02 8.22 -13.73
N SER A 169 12.29 8.39 -12.64
CA SER A 169 12.46 9.42 -11.60
C SER A 169 12.40 8.77 -10.21
N GLY A 170 12.50 9.59 -9.16
CA GLY A 170 12.39 9.12 -7.78
C GLY A 170 13.50 8.13 -7.45
N SER A 171 13.15 6.94 -6.98
CA SER A 171 14.14 5.93 -6.57
C SER A 171 14.73 5.10 -7.72
N GLY A 172 14.10 5.11 -8.90
CA GLY A 172 14.47 4.22 -10.00
C GLY A 172 14.14 2.74 -9.78
N GLN A 173 13.34 2.40 -8.76
CA GLN A 173 12.88 1.04 -8.49
C GLN A 173 11.76 0.60 -9.46
N GLN A 174 11.36 -0.68 -9.39
CA GLN A 174 10.29 -1.23 -10.22
C GLN A 174 8.97 -0.51 -9.94
N SER A 175 8.25 -0.14 -11.00
CA SER A 175 7.01 0.63 -10.90
C SER A 175 5.85 -0.21 -10.40
N VAL A 176 4.96 0.45 -9.66
CA VAL A 176 3.68 -0.09 -9.20
C VAL A 176 2.58 0.83 -9.69
N THR A 177 1.56 0.25 -10.32
CA THR A 177 0.51 1.01 -11.01
C THR A 177 -0.87 0.40 -10.76
N GLY A 178 -1.90 1.10 -11.22
CA GLY A 178 -3.27 0.59 -11.26
C GLY A 178 -3.70 0.26 -12.69
N VAL A 179 -4.21 -0.95 -12.93
CA VAL A 179 -4.75 -1.37 -14.24
C VAL A 179 -6.23 -1.71 -14.17
N GLU A 180 -7.01 -1.37 -15.20
CA GLU A 180 -8.44 -1.72 -15.26
C GLU A 180 -8.67 -3.21 -15.59
N ALA A 181 -7.74 -3.84 -16.31
CA ALA A 181 -7.82 -5.22 -16.76
C ALA A 181 -8.01 -6.20 -15.59
N SER A 182 -9.03 -7.04 -15.66
CA SER A 182 -9.38 -7.97 -14.57
C SER A 182 -8.65 -9.29 -14.60
N ASP A 183 -8.14 -9.68 -15.76
CA ASP A 183 -7.55 -11.00 -16.03
C ASP A 183 -6.02 -10.98 -16.03
N ASP A 184 -5.38 -9.83 -15.86
CA ASP A 184 -3.92 -9.70 -15.87
C ASP A 184 -3.26 -10.46 -14.70
N ALA A 185 -2.28 -11.31 -15.03
CA ALA A 185 -1.51 -12.09 -14.07
C ALA A 185 -0.53 -11.22 -13.25
N ASN A 186 -0.12 -10.07 -13.77
CA ASN A 186 0.72 -9.07 -13.08
C ASN A 186 -0.02 -8.31 -11.96
N SER A 187 -1.30 -8.63 -11.74
CA SER A 187 -2.07 -8.07 -10.63
C SER A 187 -2.19 -9.00 -9.43
N TYR A 188 -1.52 -10.16 -9.45
CA TYR A 188 -1.52 -11.09 -8.32
C TYR A 188 -0.46 -10.73 -7.27
N TRP A 189 -0.94 -10.56 -6.04
CA TRP A 189 -0.11 -10.28 -4.86
C TRP A 189 -0.31 -11.38 -3.82
N ARG A 190 0.79 -11.90 -3.29
CA ARG A 190 0.82 -12.88 -2.21
C ARG A 190 0.93 -12.18 -0.86
N ILE A 191 0.07 -12.57 0.08
CA ILE A 191 0.14 -12.08 1.46
C ILE A 191 1.19 -12.87 2.24
N ARG A 192 2.19 -12.20 2.81
CA ARG A 192 3.21 -12.80 3.69
C ARG A 192 3.28 -12.04 5.02
N GLY A 193 3.86 -12.65 6.04
CA GLY A 193 4.23 -11.95 7.26
C GLY A 193 5.49 -11.12 7.09
N GLY A 194 5.75 -10.22 8.05
CA GLY A 194 7.07 -9.63 8.23
C GLY A 194 8.10 -10.64 8.72
N SER A 195 9.33 -10.18 8.93
CA SER A 195 10.49 -11.00 9.33
C SER A 195 10.30 -11.69 10.68
N GLU A 196 9.48 -11.13 11.57
CA GLU A 196 9.26 -11.63 12.94
C GLU A 196 8.29 -12.82 13.05
N GLY A 197 8.01 -13.54 11.96
CA GLY A 197 7.24 -14.80 12.00
C GLY A 197 5.73 -14.66 12.20
N GLY A 198 5.19 -13.44 12.16
CA GLY A 198 3.80 -13.13 12.53
C GLY A 198 2.69 -13.52 11.53
N CYS A 199 2.86 -14.48 10.61
CA CYS A 199 1.82 -14.81 9.61
C CYS A 199 1.99 -16.22 8.99
N PRO A 200 1.84 -17.31 9.77
CA PRO A 200 1.93 -18.67 9.24
C PRO A 200 0.92 -18.92 8.11
N ARG A 201 1.31 -19.70 7.10
CA ARG A 201 0.42 -20.01 5.96
C ARG A 201 -0.93 -20.57 6.46
N GLY A 202 -2.04 -19.99 6.02
CA GLY A 202 -3.39 -20.37 6.42
C GLY A 202 -3.91 -19.64 7.66
N SER A 203 -3.08 -18.94 8.44
CA SER A 203 -3.60 -18.14 9.57
C SER A 203 -4.41 -16.94 9.06
N PRO A 204 -5.61 -16.64 9.61
CA PRO A 204 -6.34 -15.42 9.29
C PRO A 204 -5.53 -14.16 9.59
N VAL A 205 -5.56 -13.19 8.68
CA VAL A 205 -4.90 -11.89 8.88
C VAL A 205 -5.74 -11.02 9.80
N ARG A 206 -5.17 -10.57 10.92
CA ARG A 206 -5.88 -9.71 11.88
C ARG A 206 -5.94 -8.26 11.38
N CYS A 207 -7.00 -7.55 11.71
CA CYS A 207 -7.01 -6.10 11.53
C CYS A 207 -5.97 -5.47 12.47
N GLY A 208 -5.13 -4.59 11.94
CA GLY A 208 -3.97 -4.00 12.62
C GLY A 208 -2.68 -4.80 12.49
N GLN A 209 -2.70 -5.98 11.84
CA GLN A 209 -1.49 -6.76 11.61
C GLN A 209 -0.65 -6.18 10.46
N ALA A 210 0.67 -6.16 10.64
CA ALA A 210 1.62 -5.84 9.57
C ALA A 210 1.85 -7.05 8.66
N VAL A 211 1.78 -6.84 7.34
CA VAL A 211 2.00 -7.85 6.31
C VAL A 211 2.92 -7.32 5.21
N ARG A 212 3.51 -8.23 4.45
CA ARG A 212 4.14 -7.95 3.16
C ARG A 212 3.20 -8.36 2.03
N LEU A 213 3.15 -7.53 1.00
CA LEU A 213 2.45 -7.80 -0.26
C LEU A 213 3.52 -8.10 -1.31
N THR A 214 3.72 -9.37 -1.65
CA THR A 214 4.74 -9.78 -2.62
C THR A 214 4.10 -9.98 -3.99
N HIS A 215 4.57 -9.27 -5.00
CA HIS A 215 4.16 -9.46 -6.38
C HIS A 215 4.57 -10.85 -6.86
N VAL A 216 3.61 -11.62 -7.37
CA VAL A 216 3.82 -13.05 -7.65
C VAL A 216 4.82 -13.29 -8.77
N LEU A 217 4.80 -12.48 -9.82
CA LEU A 217 5.62 -12.73 -11.02
C LEU A 217 7.06 -12.24 -10.89
N THR A 218 7.29 -11.11 -10.21
CA THR A 218 8.64 -10.54 -10.05
C THR A 218 9.29 -10.88 -8.72
N GLY A 219 8.54 -11.48 -7.78
CA GLY A 219 9.02 -11.78 -6.43
C GLY A 219 9.28 -10.52 -5.58
N LYS A 220 8.97 -9.32 -6.05
CA LYS A 220 9.25 -8.07 -5.33
C LYS A 220 8.15 -7.72 -4.34
N ASN A 221 8.50 -7.10 -3.22
CA ASN A 221 7.57 -6.62 -2.22
C ASN A 221 7.07 -5.21 -2.56
N LEU A 222 5.83 -4.93 -2.21
CA LEU A 222 5.29 -3.57 -2.22
C LEU A 222 6.03 -2.73 -1.18
N HIS A 223 6.63 -1.64 -1.62
CA HIS A 223 7.60 -0.86 -0.88
C HIS A 223 7.28 0.63 -0.93
N THR A 224 7.65 1.37 0.12
CA THR A 224 7.61 2.84 0.05
C THR A 224 8.66 3.48 0.96
N HIS A 225 9.13 4.64 0.53
CA HIS A 225 10.23 5.40 1.10
C HIS A 225 10.04 6.90 0.83
N HIS A 226 10.95 7.73 1.32
CA HIS A 226 10.87 9.19 1.19
C HIS A 226 11.35 9.71 -0.19
N PHE A 227 10.76 9.19 -1.27
CA PHE A 227 10.92 9.72 -2.63
C PHE A 227 9.58 10.26 -3.14
N PRO A 228 9.61 11.29 -4.01
CA PRO A 228 8.40 11.80 -4.65
C PRO A 228 7.88 10.82 -5.71
N SER A 229 6.56 10.66 -5.79
CA SER A 229 5.91 9.86 -6.82
C SER A 229 6.00 10.55 -8.19
N PRO A 230 6.08 9.79 -9.30
CA PRO A 230 6.46 10.34 -10.60
C PRO A 230 5.51 11.38 -11.21
N LEU A 231 4.19 11.30 -10.95
CA LEU A 231 3.20 12.15 -11.59
C LEU A 231 2.64 13.21 -10.62
N SER A 232 2.27 12.80 -9.40
CA SER A 232 1.59 13.71 -8.46
C SER A 232 2.50 14.28 -7.36
N ASN A 233 3.78 13.89 -7.31
CA ASN A 233 4.73 14.30 -6.26
C ASN A 233 4.24 13.97 -4.82
N ASN A 234 3.45 12.90 -4.68
CA ASN A 234 3.10 12.29 -3.38
C ASN A 234 4.25 11.38 -2.93
N GLN A 235 4.05 10.50 -1.94
CA GLN A 235 5.10 9.55 -1.59
C GLN A 235 5.15 8.39 -2.60
N GLU A 236 6.33 8.08 -3.15
CA GLU A 236 6.51 7.00 -4.11
C GLU A 236 6.18 5.63 -3.50
N VAL A 237 5.43 4.82 -4.24
CA VAL A 237 5.23 3.40 -3.97
C VAL A 237 5.84 2.60 -5.11
N SER A 238 6.66 1.63 -4.78
CA SER A 238 7.47 0.84 -5.71
C SER A 238 7.40 -0.64 -5.38
N ALA A 239 8.02 -1.47 -6.23
CA ALA A 239 8.28 -2.87 -5.95
C ALA A 239 9.79 -3.07 -5.72
N PHE A 240 10.16 -3.60 -4.55
CA PHE A 240 11.55 -3.72 -4.09
C PHE A 240 11.87 -5.12 -3.57
N GLY A 241 13.16 -5.43 -3.41
CA GLY A 241 13.62 -6.73 -2.93
C GLY A 241 13.63 -7.82 -4.01
N GLU A 242 13.77 -9.07 -3.56
CA GLU A 242 13.91 -10.26 -4.41
C GLU A 242 13.34 -11.48 -3.67
N ASP A 243 12.58 -12.34 -4.36
CA ASP A 243 11.95 -13.55 -3.78
C ASP A 243 11.12 -13.32 -2.49
N GLY A 244 10.57 -12.12 -2.37
CA GLY A 244 9.80 -11.61 -1.24
C GLY A 244 10.63 -11.31 0.01
N GLU A 245 11.95 -11.35 -0.11
CA GLU A 245 12.89 -10.82 0.86
C GLU A 245 13.18 -9.35 0.55
N GLY A 246 13.25 -8.55 1.61
CA GLY A 246 13.48 -7.11 1.54
C GLY A 246 13.66 -6.56 2.95
N ASP A 247 13.22 -5.34 3.22
CA ASP A 247 13.48 -4.65 4.48
C ASP A 247 12.18 -4.32 5.26
N ASP A 248 12.29 -3.42 6.24
CA ASP A 248 11.17 -3.00 7.09
C ASP A 248 10.24 -2.00 6.39
N LEU A 249 10.67 -1.44 5.24
CA LEU A 249 9.87 -0.53 4.41
C LEU A 249 8.96 -1.29 3.41
N ASP A 250 8.91 -2.61 3.53
CA ASP A 250 7.97 -3.49 2.84
C ASP A 250 6.71 -3.80 3.68
N LEU A 251 6.63 -3.27 4.90
CA LEU A 251 5.61 -3.61 5.87
C LEU A 251 4.39 -2.68 5.80
N TRP A 252 3.22 -3.29 5.61
CA TRP A 252 1.94 -2.59 5.52
C TRP A 252 0.97 -3.10 6.60
N THR A 253 0.49 -2.20 7.44
CA THR A 253 -0.56 -2.48 8.43
C THR A 253 -1.90 -2.59 7.73
N VAL A 254 -2.56 -3.73 7.89
CA VAL A 254 -3.91 -3.98 7.37
C VAL A 254 -4.94 -3.25 8.23
N ARG A 255 -5.57 -2.20 7.69
CA ARG A 255 -6.64 -1.44 8.37
C ARG A 255 -7.99 -1.89 7.83
N CYS A 256 -8.65 -2.79 8.55
CA CYS A 256 -9.98 -3.31 8.23
C CYS A 256 -10.96 -3.14 9.39
N SER A 257 -12.25 -3.30 9.11
CA SER A 257 -13.29 -3.38 10.13
C SER A 257 -13.34 -4.78 10.74
N GLY A 258 -13.63 -4.85 12.05
CA GLY A 258 -13.76 -6.12 12.77
C GLY A 258 -12.42 -6.66 13.27
N GLN A 259 -12.38 -7.97 13.55
CA GLN A 259 -11.20 -8.63 14.13
C GLN A 259 -10.21 -9.10 13.06
N HIS A 260 -10.71 -9.56 11.92
CA HIS A 260 -9.92 -10.16 10.85
C HIS A 260 -10.28 -9.54 9.50
N TRP A 261 -9.34 -9.61 8.57
CA TRP A 261 -9.55 -9.13 7.21
C TRP A 261 -10.50 -10.06 6.44
N GLU A 262 -11.72 -9.59 6.21
CA GLU A 262 -12.74 -10.27 5.39
C GLU A 262 -12.50 -10.02 3.89
N ARG A 263 -12.75 -11.04 3.06
CA ARG A 263 -12.77 -10.90 1.59
C ARG A 263 -13.87 -9.92 1.17
N GLU A 264 -13.62 -9.19 0.08
CA GLU A 264 -14.56 -8.20 -0.52
C GLU A 264 -14.97 -7.02 0.39
N ALA A 265 -14.64 -7.07 1.68
CA ALA A 265 -14.77 -5.96 2.61
C ALA A 265 -13.75 -4.87 2.30
N ALA A 266 -14.12 -3.63 2.64
CA ALA A 266 -13.24 -2.49 2.50
C ALA A 266 -12.03 -2.62 3.43
N VAL A 267 -10.84 -2.38 2.89
CA VAL A 267 -9.56 -2.42 3.61
C VAL A 267 -8.68 -1.27 3.16
N ARG A 268 -7.81 -0.79 4.04
CA ARG A 268 -6.70 0.11 3.70
C ARG A 268 -5.38 -0.52 4.13
N PHE A 269 -4.30 -0.11 3.48
CA PHE A 269 -2.95 -0.51 3.82
C PHE A 269 -2.18 0.73 4.23
N GLN A 270 -1.80 0.81 5.50
CA GLN A 270 -1.00 1.90 6.03
C GLN A 270 0.43 1.43 6.17
N HIS A 271 1.38 2.08 5.49
CA HIS A 271 2.78 1.75 5.60
C HIS A 271 3.28 1.94 7.04
N VAL A 272 4.03 0.97 7.56
CA VAL A 272 4.48 0.97 8.96
C VAL A 272 5.48 2.10 9.20
N GLY A 273 6.49 2.27 8.34
CA GLY A 273 7.57 3.24 8.58
C GLY A 273 7.19 4.70 8.33
N THR A 274 6.32 4.97 7.36
CA THR A 274 6.03 6.34 6.90
C THR A 274 4.59 6.77 7.14
N SER A 275 3.74 5.86 7.66
CA SER A 275 2.33 6.11 8.00
C SER A 275 1.42 6.51 6.83
N VAL A 276 1.91 6.53 5.59
CA VAL A 276 1.10 6.80 4.39
C VAL A 276 0.19 5.62 4.05
N PHE A 277 -0.94 5.91 3.43
CA PHE A 277 -1.88 4.92 2.92
C PHE A 277 -1.61 4.63 1.45
N LEU A 278 -1.61 3.35 1.09
CA LEU A 278 -1.58 2.91 -0.31
C LEU A 278 -2.79 3.49 -1.05
N SER A 279 -2.54 4.35 -2.03
CA SER A 279 -3.55 5.17 -2.69
C SER A 279 -3.40 5.12 -4.20
N VAL A 280 -4.49 5.42 -4.91
CA VAL A 280 -4.52 5.64 -6.36
C VAL A 280 -5.22 6.96 -6.63
N THR A 281 -4.72 7.72 -7.58
CA THR A 281 -5.38 8.93 -8.07
C THR A 281 -5.68 8.84 -9.58
N GLY A 282 -6.15 9.95 -10.17
CA GLY A 282 -6.62 9.98 -11.56
C GLY A 282 -5.51 10.10 -12.59
N GLU A 283 -4.29 10.40 -12.16
CA GLU A 283 -3.10 10.56 -13.00
C GLU A 283 -2.74 9.23 -13.64
N GLN A 284 -2.51 9.27 -14.95
CA GLN A 284 -2.18 8.09 -15.75
C GLN A 284 -0.84 8.29 -16.45
N TYR A 285 -0.10 7.19 -16.58
CA TYR A 285 1.16 7.17 -17.30
C TYR A 285 0.96 7.22 -18.82
N GLY A 286 1.95 7.77 -19.50
CA GLY A 286 2.13 7.67 -20.94
C GLY A 286 2.91 6.42 -21.35
N SER A 287 3.59 6.48 -22.49
CA SER A 287 4.47 5.39 -22.94
C SER A 287 5.59 5.12 -21.92
N PRO A 288 6.01 3.85 -21.69
CA PRO A 288 5.53 2.62 -22.32
C PRO A 288 4.27 1.99 -21.69
N ILE A 289 3.77 2.51 -20.57
CA ILE A 289 2.67 1.95 -19.78
C ILE A 289 1.40 2.82 -19.87
N ARG A 290 1.00 3.11 -21.10
CA ARG A 290 -0.08 4.06 -21.39
C ARG A 290 -1.38 3.67 -20.69
N GLY A 291 -1.98 4.63 -19.99
CA GLY A 291 -3.30 4.50 -19.37
C GLY A 291 -3.29 3.80 -18.01
N GLN A 292 -2.14 3.32 -17.54
CA GLN A 292 -2.04 2.80 -16.17
C GLN A 292 -2.05 3.95 -15.17
N HIS A 293 -2.76 3.78 -14.06
CA HIS A 293 -2.89 4.79 -13.01
C HIS A 293 -1.67 4.83 -12.09
N GLU A 294 -1.32 6.02 -11.60
CA GLU A 294 -0.32 6.17 -10.55
C GLU A 294 -0.81 5.56 -9.23
N VAL A 295 0.05 4.74 -8.62
CA VAL A 295 -0.09 4.28 -7.24
C VAL A 295 0.94 5.02 -6.39
N HIS A 296 0.52 5.59 -5.27
CA HIS A 296 1.38 6.37 -4.39
C HIS A 296 0.90 6.31 -2.93
N GLY A 297 1.65 6.93 -2.02
CA GLY A 297 1.32 7.07 -0.61
C GLY A 297 0.70 8.43 -0.28
N MET A 298 -0.47 8.45 0.36
CA MET A 298 -1.09 9.67 0.91
C MET A 298 -1.14 9.63 2.44
N PRO A 299 -0.94 10.76 3.15
CA PRO A 299 -0.88 10.76 4.62
C PRO A 299 -2.23 10.55 5.30
N SER A 300 -3.35 10.75 4.60
CA SER A 300 -4.69 10.75 5.18
C SER A 300 -5.58 9.66 4.58
N ALA A 301 -6.39 9.02 5.42
CA ALA A 301 -7.42 8.08 4.97
C ALA A 301 -8.52 8.82 4.19
N ASN A 302 -8.89 8.31 3.02
CA ASN A 302 -9.90 8.88 2.14
C ASN A 302 -10.52 7.78 1.24
N THR A 303 -11.23 8.16 0.17
CA THR A 303 -11.83 7.21 -0.79
C THR A 303 -10.80 6.61 -1.75
N HIS A 304 -9.75 7.36 -2.08
CA HIS A 304 -8.64 6.96 -2.98
C HIS A 304 -7.77 5.82 -2.44
N ASN A 305 -7.75 5.61 -1.11
CA ASN A 305 -7.04 4.51 -0.46
C ASN A 305 -7.94 3.38 0.06
N THR A 306 -9.14 3.24 -0.49
CA THR A 306 -10.03 2.13 -0.16
C THR A 306 -9.89 1.00 -1.17
N TRP A 307 -9.53 -0.18 -0.67
CA TRP A 307 -9.27 -1.38 -1.46
C TRP A 307 -10.21 -2.52 -1.06
N LYS A 308 -10.27 -3.54 -1.92
CA LYS A 308 -10.92 -4.84 -1.66
C LYS A 308 -10.02 -5.98 -2.11
N ALA A 309 -9.99 -7.06 -1.34
CA ALA A 309 -9.42 -8.33 -1.78
C ALA A 309 -10.40 -9.04 -2.73
N MET A 310 -9.99 -9.25 -3.97
CA MET A 310 -10.80 -9.85 -5.03
C MET A 310 -9.99 -10.90 -5.82
N GLU A 311 -10.70 -11.72 -6.60
CA GLU A 311 -10.14 -12.50 -7.72
C GLU A 311 -8.85 -13.26 -7.35
N GLY A 312 -8.92 -14.16 -6.37
CA GLY A 312 -7.73 -14.80 -5.81
C GLY A 312 -7.91 -16.25 -5.38
N ILE A 313 -6.79 -16.89 -5.09
CA ILE A 313 -6.69 -18.20 -4.44
C ILE A 313 -6.49 -17.96 -2.94
N PHE A 314 -7.54 -18.26 -2.18
CA PHE A 314 -7.54 -18.06 -0.74
C PHE A 314 -7.37 -19.38 -0.01
N ILE A 315 -6.40 -19.42 0.90
CA ILE A 315 -6.10 -20.61 1.69
C ILE A 315 -7.16 -20.76 2.79
N LYS A 316 -7.67 -21.97 2.99
CA LYS A 316 -8.60 -22.26 4.08
C LYS A 316 -7.91 -22.00 5.43
N PRO A 317 -8.57 -21.35 6.40
CA PRO A 317 -8.04 -21.25 7.75
C PRO A 317 -7.67 -22.63 8.28
N SER A 318 -6.47 -22.76 8.86
CA SER A 318 -6.12 -23.96 9.64
C SER A 318 -7.00 -24.00 10.88
N VAL A 319 -7.75 -25.08 11.09
CA VAL A 319 -8.52 -25.29 12.32
C VAL A 319 -7.54 -25.49 13.47
N ASP A 320 -7.79 -24.81 14.58
CA ASP A 320 -7.03 -25.00 15.82
C ASP A 320 -7.23 -26.45 16.31
N PRO A 321 -6.17 -27.25 16.57
CA PRO A 321 -6.30 -28.62 17.08
C PRO A 321 -7.01 -28.72 18.44
N SER A 322 -7.25 -27.60 19.11
CA SER A 322 -7.94 -27.53 20.40
C SER A 322 -9.47 -27.69 20.33
N ALA A 323 -10.06 -27.76 19.14
CA ALA A 323 -11.47 -28.07 18.96
C ALA A 323 -11.72 -29.59 18.94
N GLY A 324 -11.67 -30.20 20.13
CA GLY A 324 -12.43 -31.39 20.55
C GLY A 324 -12.49 -32.60 19.62
N HIS A 325 -11.55 -33.53 19.78
CA HIS A 325 -11.88 -34.95 19.67
C HIS A 325 -12.56 -35.37 20.99
N ASP A 326 -13.87 -35.25 21.08
CA ASP A 326 -14.65 -36.07 22.00
C ASP A 326 -14.72 -37.47 21.37
N GLU A 327 -13.81 -38.36 21.76
CA GLU A 327 -13.96 -39.79 21.48
C GLU A 327 -14.95 -40.39 22.49
N LEU A 328 -16.00 -41.02 21.95
CA LEU A 328 -16.93 -41.90 22.66
C LEU A 328 -16.40 -43.34 22.70
#